data_AF-A0A8T6UYK8-F1
#
_entry.id   AF-A0A8T6UYK8-F1
#
_cell.length_a   1.000
_cell.length_b   1.000
_cell.length_c   1.000
_cell.angle_alpha   90.00
_cell.angle_beta   90.00
_cell.angle_gamma   90.00
#
_symmetry.space_group_name_H-M   'P 1'
#
loop_
_entity.id
_entity.type
_entity.pdbx_description
1 polymer ?
#
loop_
_entity_poly.entity_id
_entity_poly.type
_entity_poly.pdbx_seq_one_letter_code
_entity_poly.pdbx_strand_id
1 'polypeptide(L)' 'MNLLILDEPTIYLDDDRIEGLIEVLRSLESIPQVIVVTHNGKLVECADTIFRVRKEGHTSKVVPATPTM' A
#
# COMPACT_ATOMS: atom_id res chain seq x y z
N MET A 1 19.52 -1.09 7.24
CA MET A 1 18.39 -0.47 6.51
C MET A 1 17.55 -1.63 6.02
N ASN A 2 16.36 -1.79 6.59
CA ASN A 2 15.49 -2.92 6.30
C ASN A 2 14.27 -2.40 5.54
N LEU A 3 14.02 -2.95 4.37
CA LEU A 3 12.92 -2.61 3.48
C LEU A 3 12.05 -3.85 3.31
N LEU A 4 10.74 -3.71 3.50
CA LEU A 4 9.75 -4.73 3.17
C LEU A 4 8.96 -4.29 1.94
N ILE A 5 8.81 -5.20 0.97
CA ILE A 5 7.97 -4.96 -0.21
C ILE A 5 6.90 -6.04 -0.24
N LEU A 6 5.64 -5.64 -0.35
CA LEU A 6 4.48 -6.51 -0.43
C LEU A 6 3.76 -6.27 -1.76
N ASP A 7 3.57 -7.32 -2.54
CA ASP A 7 2.81 -7.28 -3.80
C ASP A 7 1.44 -7.91 -3.58
N GLU A 8 0.39 -7.10 -3.67
CA GLU A 8 -1.01 -7.46 -3.43
C GLU A 8 -1.22 -8.33 -2.17
N PRO A 9 -0.88 -7.83 -0.96
CA PRO A 9 -0.98 -8.61 0.27
C PRO A 9 -2.42 -8.89 0.72
N THR A 10 -3.41 -8.30 0.07
CA THR A 10 -4.84 -8.42 0.42
C THR A 10 -5.56 -9.53 -0.35
N ILE A 11 -4.87 -10.32 -1.16
CA ILE A 11 -5.49 -11.43 -1.90
C ILE A 11 -6.15 -12.39 -0.90
N TYR A 12 -7.44 -12.66 -1.11
CA TYR A 12 -8.29 -13.49 -0.26
C TYR A 12 -8.59 -12.96 1.15
N LEU A 13 -8.28 -11.69 1.44
CA LEU A 13 -8.68 -11.04 2.70
C LEU A 13 -10.06 -10.38 2.55
N ASP A 14 -10.87 -10.49 3.60
CA ASP A 14 -12.06 -9.66 3.79
C ASP A 14 -11.68 -8.36 4.50
N ASP A 15 -12.66 -7.48 4.63
CA ASP A 15 -12.49 -6.15 5.20
C ASP A 15 -11.87 -6.15 6.61
N ASP A 16 -12.32 -7.06 7.49
CA ASP A 16 -11.80 -7.18 8.85
C ASP A 16 -10.33 -7.62 8.85
N ARG A 17 -9.96 -8.55 7.97
CA ARG A 17 -8.56 -9.00 7.83
C ARG A 17 -7.68 -7.94 7.18
N ILE A 18 -8.22 -7.09 6.32
CA ILE A 18 -7.49 -5.93 5.77
C ILE A 18 -7.17 -4.93 6.89
N GLU A 19 -8.11 -4.67 7.79
CA GLU A 19 -7.88 -3.80 8.95
C GLU A 19 -6.80 -4.38 9.87
N GLY A 20 -6.87 -5.68 10.18
CA GLY A 20 -5.82 -6.37 10.93
C GLY A 20 -4.45 -6.33 10.23
N LEU A 21 -4.39 -6.44 8.90
CA LEU A 21 -3.15 -6.28 8.14
C LEU A 21 -2.57 -4.87 8.33
N ILE A 22 -3.41 -3.83 8.25
CA ILE A 22 -2.97 -2.44 8.44
C ILE A 22 -2.38 -2.24 9.83
N GLU A 23 -3.01 -2.80 10.87
CA GLU A 23 -2.50 -2.75 12.24
C GLU A 23 -1.14 -3.43 12.38
N VAL A 24 -0.99 -4.63 11.81
CA VAL A 24 0.30 -5.34 11.80
C VAL A 24 1.36 -4.51 11.12
N LEU A 25 1.10 -3.97 9.92
CA LEU A 25 2.07 -3.15 9.18
C LEU A 25 2.49 -1.90 9.97
N ARG A 26 1.57 -1.26 10.69
CA ARG A 26 1.86 -0.10 11.56
C ARG A 26 2.68 -0.48 12.79
N SER A 27 2.58 -1.71 13.28
CA SER A 27 3.32 -2.19 14.45
C SER A 27 4.77 -2.62 14.16
N LEU A 28 5.22 -2.58 12.90
CA LEU A 28 6.55 -3.04 12.50
C LEU A 28 7.67 -2.05 12.87
N GLU A 29 7.99 -1.93 14.17
CA GLU A 29 9.02 -0.99 14.66
C GLU A 29 10.43 -1.27 14.12
N SER A 30 10.72 -2.52 13.77
CA SER A 30 12.05 -2.94 13.26
C SER A 30 12.24 -2.74 11.75
N ILE A 31 11.17 -2.41 11.02
CA ILE A 31 11.20 -2.23 9.56
C ILE A 31 10.85 -0.77 9.26
N PRO A 32 11.86 0.10 9.03
CA PRO A 32 11.63 1.53 8.87
C PRO A 32 10.92 1.90 7.55
N GLN A 33 10.85 1.00 6.57
CA GLN A 33 10.21 1.28 5.29
C GLN A 33 9.46 0.05 4.77
N VAL A 34 8.18 0.25 4.45
CA VAL A 34 7.31 -0.74 3.82
C VAL A 34 6.77 -0.14 2.52
N ILE A 35 6.90 -0.87 1.42
CA ILE A 35 6.28 -0.53 0.14
C ILE A 35 5.21 -1.57 -0.15
N VAL A 36 3.99 -1.11 -0.40
CA VAL A 36 2.88 -2.01 -0.76
C VAL A 36 2.37 -1.65 -2.14
N VAL A 37 2.27 -2.66 -3.01
CA VAL A 37 1.58 -2.57 -4.29
C VAL A 37 0.19 -3.14 -4.10
N THR A 38 -0.84 -2.32 -4.34
CA THR A 38 -2.22 -2.79 -4.23
C THR A 38 -3.19 -1.93 -5.04
N HIS A 39 -4.33 -2.51 -5.37
CA HIS A 39 -5.52 -1.81 -5.85
C HIS A 39 -6.58 -1.60 -4.75
N ASN A 40 -6.34 -2.02 -3.50
CA ASN A 40 -7.28 -1.89 -2.40
C ASN A 40 -7.31 -0.45 -1.82
N GLY A 41 -8.49 0.19 -1.85
CA GLY A 41 -8.67 1.57 -1.39
C GLY A 41 -8.38 1.79 0.11
N LYS A 42 -8.83 0.90 0.99
CA LYS A 42 -8.61 1.02 2.45
C LYS A 42 -7.12 1.04 2.78
N LEU A 43 -6.35 0.17 2.12
CA LEU A 43 -4.90 0.09 2.33
C LEU A 43 -4.19 1.35 1.82
N VAL A 44 -4.62 1.86 0.65
CA VAL A 44 -4.08 3.09 0.04
C VAL A 44 -4.31 4.30 0.94
N GLU A 45 -5.50 4.43 1.54
CA GLU A 45 -5.84 5.53 2.43
C GLU A 45 -5.05 5.52 3.75
N CYS A 46 -4.54 4.35 4.15
CA CYS A 46 -3.76 4.20 5.38
C CYS A 46 -2.26 4.51 5.21
N ALA A 47 -1.78 4.74 4.00
CA ALA A 47 -0.37 4.92 3.69
C ALA A 47 0.12 6.35 3.94
N ASP A 48 1.35 6.49 4.43
CA ASP A 48 2.00 7.80 4.63
C ASP A 48 2.35 8.49 3.30
N THR A 49 2.59 7.71 2.24
CA THR A 49 2.94 8.21 0.90
C THR A 49 2.28 7.35 -0.17
N ILE A 50 1.67 7.99 -1.18
CA ILE A 50 0.95 7.30 -2.24
C ILE A 50 1.55 7.64 -3.61
N PHE A 51 1.86 6.60 -4.38
CA PHE A 51 2.18 6.70 -5.80
C PHE A 51 1.10 6.01 -6.62
N ARG A 52 0.35 6.78 -7.42
CA ARG A 52 -0.66 6.21 -8.32
C ARG A 52 -0.02 5.84 -9.64
N VAL A 53 -0.20 4.58 -10.03
CA VAL A 53 0.23 4.08 -11.33
C VAL A 53 -0.98 3.98 -12.26
N ARG A 54 -0.84 4.50 -13.48
CA ARG A 54 -1.87 4.42 -14.53
C ARG A 54 -1.21 3.97 -15.83
N LYS A 55 -1.94 3.20 -16.64
CA LYS A 55 -1.50 2.80 -17.97
C LYS A 55 -2.06 3.77 -19.01
N GLU A 56 -1.18 4.43 -19.76
CA GLU A 56 -1.53 5.29 -20.90
C GLU A 56 -0.98 4.65 -22.18
N GLY A 57 -1.85 3.97 -22.92
CA GLY A 57 -1.44 3.16 -24.08
C GLY A 57 -0.49 2.03 -23.66
N HIS A 58 0.76 2.10 -24.11
CA HIS A 58 1.83 1.15 -23.77
C HIS A 58 2.80 1.66 -22.70
N THR A 59 2.50 2.79 -22.07
CA THR A 59 3.39 3.45 -21.11
C THR A 59 2.76 3.49 -19.71
N SER A 60 3.52 3.11 -18.69
CA SER A 60 3.13 3.32 -17.29
C SER A 60 3.46 4.75 -16.86
N LYS A 61 2.47 5.46 -16.32
CA LYS A 61 2.64 6.77 -15.69
C LYS A 61 2.51 6.64 -14.19
N VAL A 62 3.43 7.26 -13.46
CA VAL A 62 3.43 7.30 -12.00
C VAL A 62 3.24 8.75 -11.57
N VAL A 63 2.24 8.99 -10.73
CA VAL A 63 1.96 10.33 -10.19
C VAL A 63 1.89 10.26 -8.66
N PRO A 64 2.59 11.15 -7.93
CA PRO A 64 2.38 11.30 -6.49
C PRO A 64 0.92 11.66 -6.23
N ALA A 65 0.34 11.10 -5.17
CA ALA A 65 -0.99 11.43 -4.70
C ALA A 65 -0.98 11.71 -3.20
N THR A 66 -1.92 12.56 -2.78
CA THR A 66 -2.15 12.82 -1.37
C THR A 66 -3.21 11.85 -0.85
N PRO A 67 -3.04 11.24 0.33
CA PRO A 67 -4.12 10.53 1.01
C PRO A 67 -5.31 11.47 1.21
N THR A 68 -6.52 10.99 0.97
CA THR A 68 -7.75 11.82 0.97
C THR A 68 -8.28 12.12 2.37
N MET A 69 -7.42 12.17 3.41
CA MET A 69 -7.88 12.37 4.81
C MET A 69 -8.96 13.44 4.94
#